data_AF-A0A952L9M1-F1
#
_entry.id   AF-A0A952L9M1-F1
#
_cell.length_a   1.000
_cell.length_b   1.000
_cell.length_c   1.000
_cell.angle_alpha   90.00
_cell.angle_beta   90.00
_cell.angle_gamma   90.00
#
_symmetry.space_group_name_H-M   'P 1'
#
loop_
_entity.id
_entity.type
_entity.pdbx_description
1 polymer ?
#
loop_
_entity_poly.entity_id
_entity_poly.type
_entity_poly.pdbx_seq_one_letter_code
_entity_poly.pdbx_strand_id
1 'polypeptide(L)'
;MSSLQSLDIAKRSATTTPPPQARKNVAEVAKLIDVSSCIGCKACQVACMQWNDLRDDVGDNYGSYDNPRDLTPQSWTVMRFSEVEVEQGKLEWLIRKDGCMH
;
A
#
# COMPACT_ATOMS: atom_id res chain seq x y z
N MET A 1 -10.66 22.80 -4.38
CA MET A 1 -11.88 22.47 -5.15
C MET A 1 -11.50 21.90 -6.52
N SER A 2 -11.01 20.65 -6.59
CA SER A 2 -10.71 19.98 -7.86
C SER A 2 -11.39 18.61 -8.01
N SER A 3 -12.10 18.14 -6.98
CA SER A 3 -12.55 16.75 -6.88
C SER A 3 -13.52 16.31 -7.97
N LEU A 4 -14.26 17.24 -8.61
CA LEU A 4 -15.25 16.93 -9.67
C LEU A 4 -14.71 17.14 -11.09
N GLN A 5 -13.47 17.60 -11.29
CA GLN A 5 -12.97 17.96 -12.63
C GLN A 5 -12.85 16.76 -13.57
N SER A 6 -12.61 15.56 -13.04
CA SER A 6 -12.47 14.34 -13.84
C SER A 6 -13.81 13.80 -14.35
N LEU A 7 -14.94 14.16 -13.71
CA LEU A 7 -16.31 13.74 -14.07
C LEU A 7 -16.54 12.21 -14.13
N ASP A 8 -15.71 11.45 -13.43
CA ASP A 8 -15.69 9.98 -13.36
C ASP A 8 -15.78 9.44 -11.92
N ILE A 9 -16.25 10.26 -10.97
CA ILE A 9 -16.40 9.83 -9.58
C ILE A 9 -17.44 8.71 -9.47
N ALA A 10 -17.00 7.49 -9.15
CA ALA A 10 -17.91 6.37 -8.95
C ALA A 10 -18.70 6.45 -7.64
N LYS A 11 -18.03 6.84 -6.53
CA LYS A 11 -18.62 6.93 -5.19
C LYS A 11 -18.06 8.12 -4.43
N ARG A 12 -18.89 8.78 -3.63
CA ARG A 12 -18.52 9.91 -2.78
C ARG A 12 -19.11 9.73 -1.38
N SER A 13 -18.30 9.93 -0.35
CA SER A 13 -18.75 9.85 1.04
C SER A 13 -19.75 10.97 1.38
N ALA A 14 -20.63 10.71 2.36
CA ALA A 14 -21.59 11.67 2.93
C ALA A 14 -22.39 12.49 1.90
N THR A 15 -22.77 11.88 0.77
CA THR A 15 -23.47 12.56 -0.33
C THR A 15 -24.75 11.81 -0.70
N THR A 16 -25.86 12.54 -0.83
CA THR A 16 -27.18 11.99 -1.20
C THR A 16 -27.52 12.17 -2.68
N THR A 17 -26.80 13.06 -3.38
CA THR A 17 -26.97 13.30 -4.81
C THR A 17 -26.09 12.36 -5.65
N PRO A 18 -26.53 11.95 -6.86
CA PRO A 18 -25.73 11.10 -7.71
C PRO A 18 -24.46 11.84 -8.19
N PRO A 19 -23.30 11.16 -8.27
CA PRO A 19 -22.08 11.76 -8.81
C PRO A 19 -22.20 11.99 -10.33
N PRO A 20 -21.32 12.84 -10.92
CA PRO A 20 -21.30 13.07 -12.36
C PRO A 20 -21.17 11.76 -13.15
N GLN A 21 -21.99 11.61 -14.20
CA GLN A 21 -22.12 10.39 -14.99
C GLN A 21 -21.58 10.54 -16.43
N ALA A 22 -20.83 11.60 -16.71
CA ALA A 22 -20.37 11.95 -18.05
C ALA A 22 -19.25 11.03 -18.57
N ARG A 23 -18.43 10.45 -17.67
CA ARG A 23 -17.33 9.54 -18.03
C ARG A 23 -17.42 8.21 -17.26
N LYS A 24 -18.17 7.25 -17.80
CA LYS A 24 -18.36 5.92 -17.16
C LYS A 24 -17.51 4.81 -17.74
N ASN A 25 -17.01 4.97 -18.97
CA ASN A 25 -16.29 3.93 -19.69
C ASN A 25 -14.78 4.10 -19.51
N VAL A 26 -14.31 3.93 -18.28
CA VAL A 26 -12.87 3.94 -17.94
C VAL A 26 -12.47 2.50 -17.64
N ALA A 27 -11.32 2.07 -18.17
CA ALA A 27 -10.81 0.73 -17.88
C ALA A 27 -10.44 0.62 -16.38
N GLU A 28 -10.88 -0.46 -15.75
CA GLU A 28 -10.46 -0.78 -14.39
C GLU A 28 -8.98 -1.19 -14.39
N VAL A 29 -8.25 -0.74 -13.37
CA VAL A 29 -6.83 -1.08 -13.18
C VAL A 29 -6.67 -1.85 -11.87
N ALA A 30 -5.65 -2.69 -11.81
CA ALA A 30 -5.33 -3.48 -10.63
C ALA A 30 -3.82 -3.52 -10.39
N LYS A 31 -3.45 -3.72 -9.13
CA LYS A 31 -2.05 -3.90 -8.69
C LYS A 31 -1.88 -5.32 -8.18
N LEU A 32 -1.11 -6.13 -8.91
CA LEU A 32 -0.73 -7.48 -8.48
C LEU A 32 0.54 -7.41 -7.62
N ILE A 33 0.46 -7.94 -6.41
CA ILE A 33 1.60 -8.13 -5.52
C ILE A 33 1.75 -9.65 -5.32
N ASP A 34 2.64 -10.25 -6.11
CA ASP A 34 3.01 -11.65 -5.92
C ASP A 34 4.03 -11.78 -4.78
N VAL A 35 3.58 -12.29 -3.65
CA VAL A 35 4.42 -12.48 -2.45
C VAL A 35 5.41 -13.63 -2.59
N SER A 36 5.18 -14.60 -3.49
CA SER A 36 6.10 -15.71 -3.71
C SER A 36 7.41 -15.28 -4.37
N SER A 37 7.35 -14.18 -5.14
CA SER A 37 8.50 -13.56 -5.81
C SER A 37 9.09 -12.38 -5.02
N CYS A 38 8.52 -12.04 -3.86
CA CYS A 38 8.94 -10.88 -3.08
C CYS A 38 10.23 -11.18 -2.29
N ILE A 39 11.24 -10.31 -2.44
CA ILE A 39 12.55 -10.46 -1.78
C ILE A 39 12.75 -9.52 -0.58
N GLY A 40 11.71 -8.81 -0.13
CA GLY A 40 11.81 -7.94 1.05
C GLY A 40 12.73 -6.72 0.91
N CYS A 41 13.11 -6.30 -0.30
CA CYS A 41 14.10 -5.24 -0.52
C CYS A 41 13.69 -3.82 -0.10
N LYS A 42 12.40 -3.60 0.21
CA LYS A 42 11.80 -2.29 0.56
C LYS A 42 11.91 -1.19 -0.51
N ALA A 43 12.32 -1.50 -1.74
CA ALA A 43 12.39 -0.53 -2.83
C ALA A 43 11.03 0.16 -3.09
N CYS A 44 9.92 -0.59 -2.93
CA CYS A 44 8.56 -0.05 -3.06
C CYS A 44 8.21 1.01 -2.01
N GLN A 45 8.76 0.93 -0.79
CA GLN A 45 8.58 1.97 0.24
C GLN A 45 9.29 3.25 -0.20
N VAL A 46 10.57 3.12 -0.59
CA VAL A 46 11.40 4.26 -1.00
C VAL A 46 10.83 4.94 -2.24
N ALA A 47 10.42 4.18 -3.27
CA ALA A 47 9.82 4.73 -4.47
C ALA A 47 8.48 5.42 -4.19
N CYS A 48 7.64 4.86 -3.32
CA CYS A 48 6.38 5.49 -2.91
C CYS A 48 6.63 6.83 -2.21
N MET A 49 7.57 6.88 -1.27
CA MET A 49 7.91 8.11 -0.57
C MET A 49 8.53 9.15 -1.51
N GLN A 50 9.44 8.73 -2.39
CA GLN A 50 10.07 9.60 -3.37
C GLN A 50 9.05 10.23 -4.32
N TRP A 51 8.14 9.43 -4.87
CA TRP A 51 7.15 9.91 -5.83
C TRP A 51 6.11 10.86 -5.20
N ASN A 52 5.76 10.62 -3.94
CA ASN A 52 4.72 11.40 -3.24
C ASN A 52 5.30 12.50 -2.33
N ASP A 53 6.60 12.80 -2.43
CA ASP A 53 7.29 13.80 -1.61
C ASP A 53 7.08 13.61 -0.10
N LEU A 54 7.10 12.34 0.35
CA LEU A 54 6.92 11.97 1.76
C LEU A 54 8.25 11.67 2.42
N ARG A 55 8.31 11.90 3.73
CA ARG A 55 9.43 11.49 4.56
C ARG A 55 8.95 11.20 5.98
N ASP A 56 9.07 9.95 6.38
CA ASP A 56 8.84 9.53 7.76
C ASP A 56 10.08 9.79 8.62
N ASP A 57 9.90 9.78 9.92
CA ASP A 57 10.99 9.95 10.88
C ASP A 57 11.94 8.74 10.85
N VAL A 58 13.19 8.98 11.27
CA VAL A 58 14.16 7.89 11.46
C VAL A 58 13.74 7.10 12.70
N GLY A 59 13.22 5.90 12.50
CA GLY A 59 12.80 5.00 13.59
C GLY A 59 13.92 4.11 14.13
N ASP A 60 13.59 3.35 15.17
CA ASP A 60 14.50 2.41 15.84
C ASP A 60 14.21 0.94 15.47
N ASN A 61 15.26 0.11 15.52
CA ASN A 61 15.11 -1.34 15.43
C ASN A 61 14.54 -1.92 16.74
N TYR A 62 13.60 -2.87 16.63
CA TYR A 62 12.97 -3.53 17.78
C TYR A 62 13.05 -5.06 17.73
N GLY A 63 14.01 -5.61 16.99
CA GLY A 63 14.17 -7.05 16.78
C GLY A 63 13.45 -7.60 15.56
N SER A 64 12.93 -6.73 14.68
CA SER A 64 12.37 -7.10 13.37
C SER A 64 13.01 -6.28 12.24
N TYR A 65 12.90 -6.81 11.03
CA TYR A 65 13.23 -6.08 9.80
C TYR A 65 12.16 -5.06 9.43
N ASP A 66 10.97 -5.10 10.03
CA ASP A 66 9.91 -4.10 9.80
C ASP A 66 10.40 -2.71 10.21
N ASN A 67 10.44 -1.78 9.25
CA ASN A 67 10.70 -0.36 9.51
C ASN A 67 10.32 0.48 8.27
N PRO A 68 9.45 1.50 8.38
CA PRO A 68 8.62 1.88 9.53
C PRO A 68 7.76 0.73 10.06
N ARG A 69 7.42 0.76 11.36
CA ARG A 69 6.73 -0.34 12.04
C ARG A 69 5.30 -0.54 11.56
N ASP A 70 4.66 0.54 11.15
CA ASP A 70 3.30 0.53 10.62
C ASP A 70 3.13 1.64 9.58
N LEU A 71 1.96 1.65 8.93
CA LEU A 71 1.52 2.74 8.08
C LEU A 71 1.42 4.03 8.90
N THR A 72 1.89 5.13 8.32
CA THR A 72 1.79 6.47 8.90
C THR A 72 1.28 7.43 7.83
N PRO A 73 0.91 8.68 8.19
CA PRO A 73 0.61 9.70 7.19
C PRO A 73 1.78 9.97 6.23
N GLN A 74 3.01 9.62 6.61
CA GLN A 74 4.24 9.76 5.83
C GLN A 74 4.70 8.44 5.18
N SER A 75 4.13 7.30 5.57
CA SER A 75 4.47 5.96 5.08
C SER A 75 3.23 5.21 4.61
N TRP A 76 2.84 5.43 3.36
CA TRP A 76 1.61 4.85 2.78
C TRP A 76 1.71 3.37 2.39
N THR A 77 2.93 2.84 2.37
CA THR A 77 3.17 1.42 2.18
C THR A 77 4.39 0.98 2.98
N VAL A 78 4.31 -0.20 3.58
CA VAL A 78 5.37 -0.81 4.39
C VAL A 78 5.53 -2.28 4.03
N MET A 79 6.74 -2.81 4.15
CA MET A 79 6.99 -4.24 4.10
C MET A 79 6.77 -4.85 5.48
N ARG A 80 6.08 -5.98 5.52
CA ARG A 80 5.85 -6.78 6.72
C ARG A 80 6.56 -8.12 6.58
N PHE A 81 7.31 -8.50 7.61
CA PHE A 81 8.07 -9.73 7.70
C PHE A 81 7.45 -10.63 8.77
N SER A 82 7.26 -11.90 8.46
CA SER A 82 6.73 -12.89 9.41
C SER A 82 7.49 -14.20 9.27
N GLU A 83 8.22 -14.57 10.31
CA GLU A 83 8.89 -15.85 10.42
C GLU A 83 7.92 -16.85 11.04
N VAL A 84 7.61 -17.92 10.30
CA VAL A 84 6.66 -18.94 10.72
C VAL A 84 7.21 -20.33 10.45
N GLU A 85 7.00 -21.24 11.39
CA GLU A 85 7.25 -22.67 11.19
C GLU A 85 5.92 -23.32 10.81
N VAL A 86 5.68 -23.48 9.50
CA VAL A 86 4.40 -24.01 8.97
C VAL A 86 4.25 -25.51 9.22
N GLU A 87 5.38 -26.21 9.28
CA GLU A 87 5.51 -27.63 9.60
C GLU A 87 6.80 -27.80 10.42
N GLN A 88 6.87 -28.84 11.24
CA GLN A 88 8.03 -29.10 12.08
C GLN A 88 9.32 -29.17 11.25
N GLY A 89 10.28 -28.30 11.53
CA GLY A 89 11.55 -28.17 10.84
C GLY A 89 11.51 -27.34 9.54
N LYS A 90 10.36 -26.75 9.18
CA LYS A 90 10.21 -25.95 7.96
C LYS A 90 9.91 -24.48 8.30
N LEU A 91 10.98 -23.70 8.46
CA LEU A 91 10.91 -22.26 8.59
C LEU A 91 10.59 -21.61 7.23
N GLU A 92 9.51 -20.85 7.19
CA GLU A 92 9.19 -19.96 6.07
C GLU A 92 9.28 -18.51 6.52
N TRP A 93 9.81 -17.67 5.63
CA TRP A 93 9.85 -16.23 5.83
C TRP A 93 8.84 -15.57 4.90
N LEU A 94 7.68 -15.24 5.45
CA LEU A 94 6.58 -14.65 4.71
C LEU A 94 6.75 -13.13 4.67
N ILE A 95 6.89 -12.59 3.45
CA ILE A 95 7.17 -11.17 3.22
C ILE A 95 6.05 -10.58 2.38
N ARG A 96 5.39 -9.54 2.90
CA ARG A 96 4.24 -8.92 2.24
C ARG A 96 4.36 -7.40 2.22
N LYS A 97 4.09 -6.80 1.05
CA LYS A 97 3.87 -5.36 0.93
C LYS A 97 2.46 -5.03 1.45
N ASP A 98 2.35 -4.08 2.36
CA ASP A 98 1.10 -3.64 2.95
C ASP A 98 0.79 -2.17 2.61
N GLY A 99 -0.50 -1.83 2.53
CA GLY A 99 -1.01 -0.51 2.14
C GLY A 99 -2.47 -0.61 1.69
N CYS A 100 -3.03 0.47 1.13
CA CYS A 100 -4.37 0.42 0.55
C CYS A 100 -4.49 -0.73 -0.47
N MET A 101 -5.62 -1.44 -0.43
CA MET A 101 -5.91 -2.63 -1.27
C MET A 101 -6.29 -2.29 -2.72
N HIS A 102 -6.32 -0.99 -3.07
CA HIS A 102 -6.49 -0.50 -4.44
C HIS A 102 -5.14 0.08 -4.90
#